data_AF-A0A8H7K456-F1
#
_entry.id   AF-A0A8H7K456-F1
#
_cell.length_a   1.000
_cell.length_b   1.000
_cell.length_c   1.000
_cell.angle_alpha   90.00
_cell.angle_beta   90.00
_cell.angle_gamma   90.00
#
_symmetry.space_group_name_H-M   'P 1'
#
loop_
_entity.id
_entity.type
_entity.pdbx_description
1 polymer ?
#
loop_
_entity_poly.entity_id
_entity_poly.type
_entity_poly.pdbx_seq_one_letter_code
_entity_poly.pdbx_strand_id
1 'polypeptide(L)'
;MPRDDVKIGQGTDTRPGFSTAVQKFCSAVNGQVVKPSGYVSLATEIFLNSGKAPTSYGIQGFVYFEVHNKESSDHTISLDSCKQYLLALSKDGGKCSGETNKDTKGGTWQVGNNGVSYHALGTNVPPSRILSTSSSGARPSVHRASTGDRAHL
;
A
#
# COMPACT_ATOMS: atom_id res chain seq x y z
N MET A 1 -2.26 15.76 -2.71
CA MET A 1 -1.02 14.96 -2.83
C MET A 1 -0.23 15.27 -4.10
N PRO A 2 0.76 16.16 -4.05
CA PRO A 2 1.71 16.33 -5.15
C PRO A 2 2.29 15.00 -5.61
N ARG A 3 2.26 14.76 -6.93
CA ARG A 3 2.88 13.58 -7.54
C ARG A 3 4.40 13.64 -7.39
N ASP A 4 4.98 14.79 -7.67
CA ASP A 4 6.42 15.02 -7.58
C ASP A 4 6.79 15.74 -6.27
N ASP A 5 8.08 15.74 -5.96
CA ASP A 5 8.60 16.44 -4.80
C ASP A 5 8.36 17.95 -4.91
N VAL A 6 8.02 18.56 -3.78
CA VAL A 6 7.69 19.99 -3.70
C VAL A 6 8.74 20.73 -2.93
N LYS A 7 9.19 21.85 -3.49
CA LYS A 7 10.01 22.83 -2.77
C LYS A 7 9.11 23.81 -2.01
N ILE A 8 9.33 23.93 -0.70
CA ILE A 8 8.67 24.90 0.18
C ILE A 8 9.72 25.82 0.82
N GLY A 9 9.28 26.78 1.65
CA GLY A 9 10.21 27.66 2.36
C GLY A 9 11.09 28.49 1.41
N GLN A 10 10.50 29.05 0.35
CA GLN A 10 11.24 29.77 -0.70
C GLN A 10 12.30 28.92 -1.44
N GLY A 11 12.20 27.60 -1.38
CA GLY A 11 13.07 26.70 -2.15
C GLY A 11 14.11 25.95 -1.33
N THR A 12 14.22 26.21 -0.02
CA THR A 12 15.22 25.58 0.86
C THR A 12 14.85 24.16 1.26
N ASP A 13 13.55 23.86 1.31
CA ASP A 13 13.03 22.61 1.86
C ASP A 13 12.38 21.78 0.76
N THR A 14 12.87 20.57 0.52
CA THR A 14 12.22 19.61 -0.40
C THR A 14 11.38 18.62 0.40
N ARG A 15 10.10 18.51 0.07
CA ARG A 15 9.17 17.57 0.67
C ARG A 15 8.76 16.48 -0.33
N PRO A 16 8.75 15.21 0.08
CA PRO A 16 8.52 14.09 -0.84
C PRO A 16 7.09 14.11 -1.40
N GLY A 17 6.97 13.91 -2.70
CA GLY A 17 5.72 13.64 -3.39
C GLY A 17 5.40 12.14 -3.44
N PHE A 18 4.25 11.82 -4.05
CA PHE A 18 3.78 10.45 -4.21
C PHE A 18 4.79 9.56 -4.98
N SER A 19 5.40 10.06 -6.06
CA SER A 19 6.36 9.31 -6.87
C SER A 19 7.58 8.86 -6.05
N THR A 20 8.15 9.76 -5.25
CA THR A 20 9.28 9.46 -4.35
C THR A 20 8.87 8.46 -3.27
N ALA A 21 7.65 8.58 -2.74
CA ALA A 21 7.12 7.64 -1.76
C ALA A 21 6.93 6.23 -2.34
N VAL A 22 6.41 6.13 -3.57
CA VAL A 22 6.33 4.85 -4.31
C VAL A 22 7.71 4.25 -4.52
N GLN A 23 8.71 5.06 -4.91
CA GLN A 23 10.08 4.57 -5.09
C GLN A 23 10.66 4.01 -3.80
N LYS A 24 10.48 4.70 -2.66
CA LYS A 24 10.92 4.23 -1.35
C LYS A 24 10.26 2.90 -0.98
N PHE A 25 8.94 2.82 -1.09
CA PHE A 25 8.20 1.59 -0.79
C PHE A 25 8.65 0.43 -1.67
N CYS A 26 8.59 0.57 -2.99
CA CYS A 26 8.89 -0.51 -3.91
C CYS A 26 10.34 -0.98 -3.81
N SER A 27 11.28 -0.09 -3.48
CA SER A 27 12.67 -0.50 -3.22
C SER A 27 12.80 -1.31 -1.93
N ALA A 28 12.04 -0.95 -0.88
CA ALA A 28 12.05 -1.66 0.39
C ALA A 28 11.42 -3.07 0.31
N VAL A 29 10.41 -3.26 -0.55
CA VAL A 29 9.72 -4.54 -0.71
C VAL A 29 10.18 -5.36 -1.92
N ASN A 30 11.15 -4.89 -2.70
CA ASN A 30 11.66 -5.60 -3.87
C ASN A 30 12.21 -6.98 -3.48
N GLY A 31 11.78 -8.02 -4.20
CA GLY A 31 12.18 -9.41 -3.96
C GLY A 31 11.50 -10.06 -2.75
N GLN A 32 10.67 -9.33 -1.99
CA GLN A 32 9.90 -9.94 -0.90
C GLN A 32 8.83 -10.88 -1.46
N VAL A 33 8.64 -12.01 -0.77
CA VAL A 33 7.60 -12.99 -1.07
C VAL A 33 6.39 -12.75 -0.18
N VAL A 34 5.25 -12.45 -0.79
CA VAL A 34 3.95 -12.39 -0.13
C VAL A 34 3.27 -13.75 -0.28
N LYS A 35 3.12 -14.47 0.84
CA LYS A 35 2.45 -15.78 0.88
C LYS A 35 0.96 -15.66 0.48
N PRO A 36 0.32 -16.75 0.04
CA PRO A 36 -1.13 -16.78 -0.19
C PRO A 36 -1.91 -16.18 0.97
N SER A 37 -2.90 -15.35 0.66
CA SER A 37 -3.73 -14.60 1.63
C SER A 37 -2.94 -13.63 2.55
N GLY A 38 -1.67 -13.38 2.24
CA GLY A 38 -0.80 -12.46 2.98
C GLY A 38 -0.79 -11.05 2.39
N TYR A 39 -0.19 -10.12 3.12
CA TYR A 39 0.13 -8.79 2.62
C TYR A 39 1.41 -8.23 3.24
N VAL A 40 2.00 -7.25 2.56
CA VAL A 40 3.03 -6.35 3.12
C VAL A 40 2.49 -4.94 3.13
N SER A 41 2.81 -4.16 4.17
CA SER A 41 2.36 -2.77 4.31
C SER A 41 3.48 -1.91 4.86
N LEU A 42 3.64 -0.70 4.30
CA LEU A 42 4.57 0.31 4.80
C LEU A 42 3.96 1.70 4.63
N ALA A 43 4.00 2.46 5.72
CA ALA A 43 3.66 3.88 5.66
C ALA A 43 4.86 4.70 5.20
N THR A 44 4.63 5.63 4.28
CA THR A 44 5.63 6.58 3.80
C THR A 44 5.13 8.00 3.95
N GLU A 45 5.98 8.89 4.45
CA GLU A 45 5.69 10.32 4.54
C GLU A 45 5.58 10.95 3.16
N ILE A 46 4.60 11.83 3.00
CA ILE A 46 4.40 12.64 1.81
C ILE A 46 3.95 14.06 2.17
N PHE A 47 4.14 14.97 1.23
CA PHE A 47 3.48 16.26 1.27
C PHE A 47 2.06 16.14 0.71
N LEU A 48 1.11 16.81 1.33
CA LEU A 48 -0.28 16.90 0.92
C LEU A 48 -0.57 18.35 0.59
N ASN A 49 -1.51 18.62 -0.32
CA ASN A 49 -1.91 19.97 -0.69
C ASN A 49 -3.42 20.17 -0.70
N SER A 50 -4.22 19.16 -0.32
CA SER A 50 -5.70 19.22 -0.28
C SER A 50 -6.34 19.87 -1.53
N GLY A 51 -5.79 19.62 -2.73
CA GLY A 51 -6.25 20.24 -3.99
C GLY A 51 -5.86 21.71 -4.19
N LYS A 52 -5.08 22.31 -3.29
CA LYS A 52 -4.57 23.70 -3.36
C LYS A 52 -3.12 23.77 -3.83
N ALA A 53 -2.61 24.98 -4.02
CA ALA A 53 -1.20 25.20 -4.37
C ALA A 53 -0.27 24.65 -3.26
N PRO A 54 0.62 23.68 -3.57
CA PRO A 54 1.49 23.07 -2.57
C PRO A 54 2.37 24.08 -1.82
N THR A 55 2.88 25.09 -2.53
CA THR A 55 3.77 26.12 -1.99
C THR A 55 3.13 27.03 -0.94
N SER A 56 1.79 27.02 -0.83
CA SER A 56 1.04 27.95 0.03
C SER A 56 0.11 27.25 1.02
N TYR A 57 -0.28 25.99 0.76
CA TYR A 57 -1.34 25.31 1.51
C TYR A 57 -1.03 23.85 1.84
N GLY A 58 0.23 23.45 1.73
CA GLY A 58 0.60 22.06 1.94
C GLY A 58 0.69 21.65 3.41
N ILE A 59 0.30 20.41 3.69
CA ILE A 59 0.31 19.77 5.02
C ILE A 59 1.13 18.47 4.90
N GLN A 60 1.89 18.09 5.92
CA GLN A 60 2.55 16.78 5.93
C GLN A 60 1.53 15.66 6.20
N GLY A 61 1.64 14.55 5.48
CA GLY A 61 0.81 13.37 5.68
C GLY A 61 1.55 12.08 5.35
N PHE A 62 0.79 11.00 5.24
CA PHE A 62 1.30 9.65 5.08
C PHE A 62 0.49 8.88 4.04
N VAL A 63 1.14 7.96 3.36
CA VAL A 63 0.48 6.95 2.52
C VAL A 63 0.89 5.58 3.01
N TYR A 64 -0.09 4.72 3.28
CA TYR A 64 0.15 3.30 3.45
C TYR A 64 0.14 2.65 2.08
N PHE A 65 1.29 2.12 1.70
CA PHE A 65 1.39 1.26 0.54
C PHE A 65 1.25 -0.18 0.96
N GLU A 66 0.42 -0.92 0.25
CA GLU A 66 0.18 -2.33 0.54
C GLU A 66 0.26 -3.19 -0.72
N VAL A 67 0.79 -4.39 -0.59
CA VAL A 67 0.67 -5.44 -1.61
C VAL A 67 -0.02 -6.64 -0.98
N HIS A 68 -1.19 -6.98 -1.48
CA HIS A 68 -1.99 -8.12 -1.03
C HIS A 68 -1.90 -9.24 -2.05
N ASN A 69 -1.70 -10.47 -1.58
CA ASN A 69 -1.75 -11.67 -2.41
C ASN A 69 -3.00 -12.48 -2.09
N LYS A 70 -3.95 -12.51 -3.03
CA LYS A 70 -5.19 -13.29 -2.96
C LYS A 70 -5.12 -14.57 -3.81
N GLU A 71 -3.99 -14.81 -4.47
CA GLU A 71 -3.73 -16.04 -5.20
C GLU A 71 -3.45 -17.20 -4.23
N SER A 72 -3.51 -18.43 -4.76
CA SER A 72 -3.16 -19.65 -4.02
C SER A 72 -1.66 -19.95 -3.99
N SER A 73 -0.85 -19.22 -4.76
CA SER A 73 0.60 -19.35 -4.84
C SER A 73 1.33 -18.13 -4.27
N ASP A 74 2.62 -18.30 -3.98
CA ASP A 74 3.50 -17.21 -3.54
C ASP A 74 3.63 -16.12 -4.61
N HIS A 75 3.57 -14.86 -4.19
CA HIS A 75 3.82 -13.70 -5.06
C HIS A 75 5.14 -13.03 -4.69
N THR A 76 6.07 -12.94 -5.64
CA THR A 76 7.33 -12.20 -5.46
C THR A 76 7.17 -10.79 -6.02
N ILE A 77 7.42 -9.78 -5.19
CA ILE A 77 7.27 -8.39 -5.62
C ILE A 77 8.47 -7.98 -6.48
N SER A 78 8.21 -7.60 -7.73
CA SER A 78 9.19 -6.96 -8.62
C SER A 78 9.18 -5.44 -8.41
N LEU A 79 10.38 -4.84 -8.33
CA LEU A 79 10.57 -3.40 -8.27
C LEU A 79 9.83 -2.66 -9.41
N ASP A 80 9.97 -3.14 -10.64
CA ASP A 80 9.45 -2.45 -11.82
C ASP A 80 7.93 -2.52 -11.88
N SER A 81 7.36 -3.70 -11.64
CA SER A 81 5.91 -3.88 -11.59
C SER A 81 5.29 -3.10 -10.43
N CYS A 82 5.90 -3.13 -9.24
CA CYS A 82 5.46 -2.36 -8.09
C CYS A 82 5.38 -0.86 -8.42
N LYS A 83 6.45 -0.30 -9.00
CA LYS A 83 6.48 1.12 -9.42
C LYS A 83 5.43 1.39 -10.48
N GLN A 84 5.36 0.56 -11.52
CA GLN A 84 4.41 0.72 -12.62
C GLN A 84 2.98 0.80 -12.10
N TYR A 85 2.56 -0.14 -11.26
CA TYR A 85 1.19 -0.22 -10.75
C TYR A 85 0.83 0.91 -9.81
N LEU A 86 1.72 1.24 -8.86
CA LEU A 86 1.43 2.32 -7.91
C LEU A 86 1.50 3.70 -8.56
N LEU A 87 2.46 3.97 -9.45
CA LEU A 87 2.53 5.25 -10.19
C LEU A 87 1.36 5.44 -11.16
N ALA A 88 0.80 4.35 -11.69
CA ALA A 88 -0.38 4.43 -12.55
C ALA A 88 -1.61 4.99 -11.83
N LEU A 89 -1.69 4.86 -10.50
CA LEU A 89 -2.76 5.47 -9.70
C LEU A 89 -2.77 6.99 -9.86
N SER A 90 -1.61 7.62 -9.99
CA SER A 90 -1.44 9.08 -10.12
C SER A 90 -1.17 9.56 -11.55
N LYS A 91 -1.43 8.72 -12.55
CA LYS A 91 -1.19 9.07 -13.96
C LYS A 91 -2.24 10.08 -14.44
N ASP A 92 -1.79 11.14 -15.11
CA ASP A 92 -2.67 12.15 -15.71
C ASP A 92 -3.73 11.53 -16.62
N GLY A 93 -4.97 12.01 -16.51
CA GLY A 93 -6.12 11.45 -17.22
C GLY A 93 -6.58 10.06 -16.75
N GLY A 94 -5.91 9.46 -15.76
CA GLY A 94 -6.33 8.22 -15.13
C GLY A 94 -7.62 8.40 -14.32
N LYS A 95 -8.35 7.31 -14.08
CA LYS A 95 -9.60 7.31 -13.30
C LYS A 95 -9.43 7.87 -11.87
N CYS A 96 -8.22 7.74 -11.32
CA CYS A 96 -7.85 8.26 -10.00
C CYS A 96 -7.14 9.63 -10.07
N SER A 97 -7.10 10.27 -11.25
CA SER A 97 -6.46 11.55 -11.54
C SER A 97 -7.45 12.58 -12.11
N GLY A 98 -7.31 13.87 -11.78
CA GLY A 98 -8.14 14.97 -12.33
C GLY A 98 -7.89 16.29 -11.60
N GLU A 99 -8.32 17.47 -12.04
CA GLU A 99 -7.95 18.77 -11.39
C GLU A 99 -8.26 18.88 -9.89
N THR A 100 -9.25 18.12 -9.40
CA THR A 100 -9.61 17.98 -7.97
C THR A 100 -8.98 16.76 -7.27
N ASN A 101 -8.29 15.92 -8.05
CA ASN A 101 -7.76 14.60 -7.72
C ASN A 101 -6.42 14.29 -8.43
N LYS A 102 -5.56 15.27 -8.81
CA LYS A 102 -4.25 15.10 -9.50
C LYS A 102 -3.21 14.44 -8.60
N ASP A 103 -3.72 13.79 -7.58
CA ASP A 103 -3.11 13.68 -6.31
C ASP A 103 -3.78 12.55 -5.54
N THR A 104 -3.46 11.33 -5.94
CA THR A 104 -4.09 10.10 -5.48
C THR A 104 -4.40 10.15 -3.99
N LYS A 105 -5.66 10.38 -3.63
CA LYS A 105 -6.18 10.31 -2.26
C LYS A 105 -6.22 8.86 -1.72
N GLY A 106 -5.42 8.00 -2.34
CA GLY A 106 -5.49 6.56 -2.30
C GLY A 106 -6.03 5.95 -3.61
N GLY A 107 -5.85 4.65 -3.75
CA GLY A 107 -6.21 3.91 -4.95
C GLY A 107 -5.82 2.44 -4.83
N THR A 108 -6.34 1.62 -5.74
CA THR A 108 -6.01 0.20 -5.83
C THR A 108 -5.78 -0.17 -7.27
N TRP A 109 -4.63 -0.80 -7.53
CA TRP A 109 -4.34 -1.48 -8.78
C TRP A 109 -4.55 -2.98 -8.59
N GLN A 110 -5.28 -3.62 -9.52
CA GLN A 110 -5.53 -5.05 -9.51
C GLN A 110 -4.74 -5.70 -10.65
N VAL A 111 -4.02 -6.78 -10.35
CA VAL A 111 -3.29 -7.60 -11.32
C VAL A 111 -4.08 -8.88 -11.59
N GLY A 112 -4.25 -9.23 -12.86
CA GLY A 112 -5.04 -10.40 -13.27
C GLY A 112 -6.51 -10.29 -12.86
N ASN A 113 -7.14 -11.42 -12.55
CA ASN A 113 -8.53 -11.48 -12.08
C ASN A 113 -8.65 -11.12 -10.58
N ASN A 114 -8.08 -9.99 -10.17
CA ASN A 114 -7.99 -9.53 -8.78
C ASN A 114 -7.14 -10.42 -7.86
N GLY A 115 -6.12 -11.07 -8.44
CA GLY A 115 -5.24 -11.99 -7.73
C GLY A 115 -4.26 -11.30 -6.79
N VAL A 116 -3.56 -10.29 -7.30
CA VAL A 116 -2.65 -9.46 -6.51
C VAL A 116 -3.10 -8.02 -6.60
N SER A 117 -3.14 -7.31 -5.46
CA SER A 117 -3.54 -5.91 -5.43
C SER A 117 -2.50 -5.02 -4.77
N TYR A 118 -2.27 -3.87 -5.40
CA TYR A 118 -1.36 -2.83 -4.92
C TYR A 118 -2.18 -1.63 -4.49
N HIS A 119 -2.04 -1.21 -3.25
CA HIS A 119 -2.82 -0.15 -2.65
C HIS A 119 -1.94 1.04 -2.31
N ALA A 120 -2.51 2.23 -2.44
CA ALA A 120 -2.06 3.43 -1.77
C ALA A 120 -3.22 3.93 -0.93
N LEU A 121 -3.04 4.13 0.36
CA LEU A 121 -4.09 4.62 1.27
C LEU A 121 -3.57 5.89 1.94
N GLY A 122 -4.05 7.04 1.48
CA GLY A 122 -3.60 8.34 1.99
C GLY A 122 -4.27 8.70 3.32
N THR A 123 -3.51 9.26 4.25
CA THR A 123 -3.99 9.78 5.52
C THR A 123 -3.20 11.00 5.98
N ASN A 124 -3.81 11.83 6.80
CA ASN A 124 -3.14 12.97 7.44
C ASN A 124 -2.71 12.64 8.88
N VAL A 125 -3.01 11.42 9.33
CA VAL A 125 -2.67 10.93 10.67
C VAL A 125 -1.45 10.03 10.55
N PRO A 126 -0.38 10.28 11.33
CA PRO A 126 0.77 9.37 11.37
C PRO A 126 0.35 7.97 11.77
N PRO A 127 1.05 6.93 11.28
CA PRO A 127 0.78 5.58 11.72
C PRO A 127 0.94 5.44 13.23
N SER A 128 -0.11 4.94 13.89
CA SER A 128 0.06 4.25 15.17
C SER A 128 0.85 2.97 14.88
N ARG A 129 2.18 3.07 14.91
CA ARG A 129 3.20 2.01 14.73
C ARG A 129 2.62 0.60 14.53
N ILE A 130 2.50 0.15 13.28
CA ILE A 130 2.40 -1.27 12.94
C ILE A 130 3.16 -1.50 11.61
N LEU A 131 4.38 -2.04 11.68
CA LEU A 131 4.92 -2.87 10.58
C LEU A 131 4.26 -4.24 10.78
N SER A 132 3.24 -4.56 10.00
CA SER A 132 2.59 -5.88 10.03
C SER A 132 2.92 -6.60 8.74
N THR A 133 3.76 -7.63 8.85
CA THR A 133 3.74 -8.75 7.92
C THR A 133 2.80 -9.78 8.51
N SER A 134 1.52 -9.79 8.12
CA SER A 134 0.66 -10.89 8.53
C SER A 134 0.79 -12.03 7.52
N SER A 135 1.53 -13.07 7.89
CA SER A 135 1.37 -14.38 7.27
C SER A 135 0.11 -15.03 7.86
N SER A 136 -1.01 -15.01 7.15
CA SER A 136 -2.22 -15.75 7.54
C SER A 136 -2.03 -17.25 7.25
N GLY A 137 -1.12 -17.87 8.01
CA GLY A 137 -0.79 -19.29 7.91
C GLY A 137 -1.15 -20.06 9.19
N ALA A 138 -2.42 -20.04 9.61
CA ALA A 138 -2.99 -21.06 10.49
C ALA A 138 -4.52 -20.96 10.47
N ARG A 139 -5.18 -21.78 9.64
CA ARG A 139 -6.50 -22.30 10.03
C ARG A 139 -6.24 -23.20 11.24
N PRO A 140 -6.89 -23.00 12.41
CA PRO A 140 -6.94 -24.06 13.39
C PRO A 140 -7.75 -25.20 12.76
N SER A 141 -7.04 -26.23 12.31
CA SER A 141 -7.64 -27.53 12.00
C SER A 141 -8.13 -28.10 13.32
N VAL A 142 -9.44 -28.00 13.57
CA VAL A 142 -10.07 -28.72 14.67
C VAL A 142 -10.13 -30.19 14.25
N HIS A 143 -9.09 -30.94 14.60
CA HIS A 143 -9.09 -32.37 14.48
C HIS A 143 -8.79 -33.04 15.82
N ARG A 144 -9.63 -34.04 16.08
CA ARG A 144 -9.73 -35.00 17.20
C ARG A 144 -10.44 -34.51 18.48
N ALA A 145 -11.30 -35.31 19.11
CA ALA A 145 -11.47 -36.76 19.01
C ALA A 145 -12.95 -37.19 19.10
N SER A 146 -13.32 -38.08 18.18
CA SER A 146 -14.39 -39.05 18.38
C SER A 146 -13.92 -40.06 19.44
N THR A 147 -14.66 -40.20 20.53
CA THR A 147 -14.65 -41.40 21.37
C THR A 147 -16.08 -41.86 21.49
N GLY A 148 -16.45 -42.84 20.66
CA GLY A 148 -17.59 -43.69 20.89
C GLY A 148 -17.16 -44.99 21.58
N ASP A 149 -18.11 -45.55 22.32
CA ASP A 149 -18.19 -46.92 22.88
C ASP A 149 -17.35 -47.21 24.16
N ARG A 150 -17.85 -47.93 25.18
CA ARG A 150 -19.17 -48.48 25.54
C ARG A 150 -19.05 -49.12 26.95
N ALA A 151 -20.19 -49.21 27.63
CA ALA A 151 -20.65 -50.35 28.46
C ALA A 151 -20.29 -50.48 29.97
N HIS A 152 -21.38 -50.79 30.69
CA HIS A 152 -21.57 -51.77 31.77
C HIS A 152 -21.97 -51.29 33.18
N LEU A 153 -23.21 -51.72 33.50
CA LEU A 153 -23.93 -51.88 34.78
C LEU A 153 -24.62 -50.65 35.38
#